data_AF-A0A9X8HLZ5-F1
#
_entry.id   AF-A0A9X8HLZ5-F1
#
_cell.length_a   1.000
_cell.length_b   1.000
_cell.length_c   1.000
_cell.angle_alpha   90.00
_cell.angle_beta   90.00
_cell.angle_gamma   90.00
#
_symmetry.space_group_name_H-M   'P 1'
#
loop_
_entity.id
_entity.type
_entity.pdbx_description
1 polymer ?
#
loop_
_entity_poly.entity_id
_entity_poly.type
_entity_poly.pdbx_seq_one_letter_code
_entity_poly.pdbx_strand_id
1 'polypeptide(L)'
;MRAYRILSAATLCLVSASASAFQLSPYGKVNNGAYTRVFSEAVHENLTLASIRQAAIPDALKADQNFIESLIAGARWNDDPLGFMKTGVPVDFYLSFKDSCKRSTQINPTWDLMYRTHCGDMQYLHAMASSALETTTQTRARIMMWAEFTFRVSTGEIPKNRYFRSVPQLMSPEGGEQFSQSLTHSNTRRLLWQPEDLFSRNCTRMPALKAMLRGHGWTESRCDDSHNEHAASTIQNLALGSLLHLLQDSFSDSHVRRFPLHDEHVSRLAGVQGVEQFGNYAKQDSSRHKVADRLPETANDAQPLDLKHLSAQLIALSVTGRDGTGAAQWEQARPLLEHAFDISRAQPVSGAIGYEKLDR
;
A
#
# COMPACT_ATOMS: atom_id res chain seq x y z
N MET A 1 -7.26 46.32 63.94
CA MET A 1 -6.08 45.58 63.43
C MET A 1 -6.51 44.67 62.29
N ARG A 2 -5.58 44.43 61.37
CA ARG A 2 -5.72 43.94 59.99
C ARG A 2 -6.36 42.56 59.83
N ALA A 3 -6.91 42.37 58.63
CA ALA A 3 -7.33 41.14 57.98
C ALA A 3 -6.30 39.99 58.05
N TYR A 4 -6.76 38.74 57.97
CA TYR A 4 -6.73 37.93 56.75
C TYR A 4 -7.31 36.52 57.02
N ARG A 5 -8.24 36.10 56.16
CA ARG A 5 -8.70 34.71 56.04
C ARG A 5 -7.56 33.89 55.43
N ILE A 6 -7.20 32.77 56.05
CA ILE A 6 -6.37 31.73 55.42
C ILE A 6 -7.29 30.53 55.14
N LEU A 7 -7.72 30.40 53.89
CA LEU A 7 -8.22 29.15 53.34
C LEU A 7 -6.99 28.30 52.98
N SER A 8 -6.76 27.20 53.69
CA SER A 8 -5.88 26.13 53.23
C SER A 8 -6.66 25.24 52.25
N ALA A 9 -6.57 25.56 50.97
CA ALA A 9 -6.90 24.63 49.90
C ALA A 9 -5.77 23.58 49.81
N ALA A 10 -6.06 22.35 50.22
CA ALA A 10 -5.22 21.21 49.88
C ALA A 10 -5.41 20.94 48.37
N THR A 11 -4.50 21.49 47.57
CA THR A 11 -4.44 21.26 46.13
C THR A 11 -4.11 19.78 45.89
N LEU A 12 -5.12 19.01 45.53
CA LEU A 12 -4.97 17.73 44.86
C LEU A 12 -4.20 18.01 43.57
N CYS A 13 -2.91 17.68 43.52
CA CYS A 13 -2.14 17.65 42.28
C CYS A 13 -2.66 16.49 41.41
N LEU A 14 -3.82 16.69 40.80
CA LEU A 14 -4.14 16.05 39.53
C LEU A 14 -3.16 16.63 38.53
N VAL A 15 -2.04 15.94 38.32
CA VAL A 15 -1.30 16.07 37.07
C VAL A 15 -2.22 15.48 36.00
N SER A 16 -3.14 16.31 35.50
CA SER A 16 -3.71 16.11 34.18
C SER A 16 -2.51 16.19 33.25
N ALA A 17 -1.93 15.04 32.92
CA ALA A 17 -1.17 14.92 31.70
C ALA A 17 -2.16 15.26 30.60
N SER A 18 -2.16 16.53 30.21
CA SER A 18 -2.80 17.00 29.00
C SER A 18 -2.30 16.04 27.93
N ALA A 19 -3.19 15.17 27.46
CA ALA A 19 -2.96 14.44 26.23
C ALA A 19 -2.77 15.52 25.17
N SER A 20 -1.51 15.91 24.94
CA SER A 20 -1.09 16.56 23.72
C SER A 20 -1.37 15.53 22.64
N ALA A 21 -2.63 15.50 22.22
CA ALA A 21 -3.12 14.76 21.09
C ALA A 21 -2.11 15.07 19.99
N PHE A 22 -1.38 14.04 19.58
CA PHE A 22 -0.37 14.09 18.56
C PHE A 22 -1.04 14.70 17.32
N GLN A 23 -0.88 16.01 17.12
CA GLN A 23 -1.38 16.71 15.96
C GLN A 23 -0.40 16.48 14.81
N LEU A 24 -0.10 15.20 14.55
CA LEU A 24 0.15 14.72 13.20
C LEU A 24 -1.16 14.92 12.46
N SER A 25 -1.40 16.15 12.01
CA SER A 25 -2.32 16.33 10.90
C SER A 25 -1.76 15.43 9.79
N PRO A 26 -2.50 14.40 9.33
CA PRO A 26 -2.15 13.70 8.08
C PRO A 26 -1.99 14.67 6.90
N TYR A 27 -2.40 15.93 7.12
CA TYR A 27 -2.43 17.09 6.24
C TYR A 27 -1.48 18.23 6.66
N GLY A 28 -0.61 18.07 7.66
CA GLY A 28 0.15 19.19 8.24
C GLY A 28 1.39 19.60 7.44
N LYS A 29 2.07 18.62 6.84
CA LYS A 29 3.27 18.84 6.01
C LYS A 29 3.13 18.36 4.56
N VAL A 30 2.05 17.65 4.23
CA VAL A 30 1.77 17.15 2.86
C VAL A 30 0.39 17.61 2.43
N ASN A 31 0.12 18.90 2.58
CA ASN A 31 -1.08 19.54 2.06
C ASN A 31 -0.66 20.73 1.19
N ASN A 32 -0.32 20.40 -0.05
CA ASN A 32 -1.08 21.05 -1.11
C ASN A 32 -2.21 20.08 -1.38
N GLY A 33 -3.47 20.48 -1.25
CA GLY A 33 -4.67 19.63 -1.41
C GLY A 33 -4.84 18.98 -2.79
N ALA A 34 -3.77 18.77 -3.53
CA ALA A 34 -3.63 17.96 -4.72
C ALA A 34 -3.85 16.46 -4.40
N TYR A 35 -3.25 15.89 -3.33
CA TYR A 35 -3.39 14.44 -3.04
C TYR A 35 -4.85 14.05 -2.85
N THR A 36 -5.57 14.76 -1.98
CA THR A 36 -7.02 14.60 -1.75
C THR A 36 -7.92 15.08 -2.89
N ARG A 37 -7.39 15.84 -3.86
CA ARG A 37 -8.14 16.20 -5.08
C ARG A 37 -8.13 15.07 -6.10
N VAL A 38 -7.06 14.29 -6.12
CA VAL A 38 -6.83 13.18 -7.05
C VAL A 38 -7.35 11.87 -6.45
N PHE A 39 -6.99 11.57 -5.20
CA PHE A 39 -7.45 10.42 -4.44
C PHE A 39 -8.65 10.79 -3.57
N SER A 40 -9.55 9.82 -3.37
CA SER A 40 -10.88 10.08 -2.81
C SER A 40 -10.81 10.61 -1.37
N GLU A 41 -10.02 9.98 -0.50
CA GLU A 41 -9.92 10.23 0.95
C GLU A 41 -8.60 9.66 1.53
N ALA A 42 -8.16 10.10 2.71
CA ALA A 42 -6.91 9.64 3.35
C ALA A 42 -7.10 8.32 4.15
N VAL A 43 -7.79 7.35 3.54
CA VAL A 43 -8.20 6.10 4.21
C VAL A 43 -6.97 5.31 4.65
N HIS A 44 -5.99 5.13 3.75
CA HIS A 44 -4.78 4.35 4.03
C HIS A 44 -3.92 4.98 5.12
N GLU A 45 -3.79 6.30 5.13
CA GLU A 45 -3.04 7.00 6.16
C GLU A 45 -3.70 6.87 7.54
N ASN A 46 -5.03 7.02 7.59
CA ASN A 46 -5.78 6.90 8.84
C ASN A 46 -5.73 5.47 9.40
N LEU A 47 -5.89 4.45 8.56
CA LEU A 47 -5.77 3.04 8.95
C LEU A 47 -4.34 2.71 9.41
N THR A 48 -3.33 3.24 8.72
CA THR A 48 -1.93 3.06 9.09
C THR A 48 -1.62 3.69 10.45
N LEU A 49 -2.06 4.93 10.70
CA LEU A 49 -1.91 5.59 12.02
C LEU A 49 -2.63 4.83 13.14
N ALA A 50 -3.83 4.32 12.89
CA ALA A 50 -4.55 3.50 13.86
C ALA A 50 -3.79 2.21 14.17
N SER A 51 -3.23 1.57 13.15
CA SER A 51 -2.45 0.32 13.28
C SER A 51 -1.15 0.54 14.08
N ILE A 52 -0.45 1.66 13.87
CA ILE A 52 0.74 2.02 14.67
C ILE A 52 0.40 2.13 16.16
N ARG A 53 -0.73 2.76 16.50
CA ARG A 53 -1.16 2.92 17.90
C ARG A 53 -1.40 1.56 18.57
N GLN A 54 -1.99 0.62 17.84
CA GLN A 54 -2.31 -0.72 18.31
C GLN A 54 -1.11 -1.69 18.30
N ALA A 55 -0.09 -1.44 17.46
CA ALA A 55 1.05 -2.34 17.32
C ALA A 55 1.81 -2.54 18.64
N ALA A 56 2.24 -3.78 18.88
CA ALA A 56 3.07 -4.16 20.03
C ALA A 56 4.55 -3.80 19.78
N ILE A 57 4.82 -2.51 19.64
CA ILE A 57 6.15 -1.91 19.42
C ILE A 57 6.46 -0.86 20.50
N PRO A 58 7.73 -0.49 20.72
CA PRO A 58 8.09 0.50 21.73
C PRO A 58 7.39 1.85 21.52
N ASP A 59 6.91 2.47 22.59
CA ASP A 59 6.20 3.77 22.53
C ASP A 59 7.07 4.88 21.94
N ALA A 60 8.39 4.83 22.14
CA ALA A 60 9.33 5.74 21.51
C ALA A 60 9.26 5.68 19.98
N LEU A 61 9.07 4.49 19.41
CA LEU A 61 8.93 4.31 17.96
C LEU A 61 7.54 4.76 17.47
N LYS A 62 6.48 4.55 18.27
CA LYS A 62 5.13 5.09 17.97
C LYS A 62 5.08 6.61 17.94
N ALA A 63 6.01 7.28 18.63
CA ALA A 63 6.17 8.72 18.64
C ALA A 63 7.26 9.22 17.67
N ASP A 64 8.01 8.33 17.01
CA ASP A 64 9.09 8.71 16.11
C ASP A 64 8.54 9.21 14.77
N GLN A 65 8.85 10.48 14.46
CA GLN A 65 8.34 11.15 13.28
C GLN A 65 8.83 10.50 11.98
N ASN A 66 10.10 10.06 11.93
CA ASN A 66 10.68 9.47 10.72
C ASN A 66 10.06 8.10 10.43
N PHE A 67 9.80 7.31 11.47
CA PHE A 67 9.08 6.05 11.39
C PHE A 67 7.68 6.26 10.80
N ILE A 68 6.89 7.15 11.40
CA ILE A 68 5.52 7.42 10.96
C ILE A 68 5.49 7.98 9.54
N GLU A 69 6.30 9.00 9.23
CA GLU A 69 6.33 9.63 7.90
C GLU A 69 6.76 8.64 6.81
N SER A 70 7.76 7.79 7.08
CA SER A 70 8.21 6.78 6.12
C SER A 70 7.16 5.68 5.92
N LEU A 71 6.44 5.27 6.97
CA LEU A 71 5.37 4.28 6.87
C LEU A 71 4.19 4.81 6.05
N ILE A 72 3.80 6.07 6.28
CA ILE A 72 2.75 6.76 5.52
C ILE A 72 3.18 6.98 4.06
N ALA A 73 4.45 7.32 3.82
CA ALA A 73 4.98 7.35 2.47
C ALA A 73 4.97 5.96 1.82
N GLY A 74 5.21 4.89 2.58
CA GLY A 74 5.08 3.53 2.07
C GLY A 74 3.66 3.21 1.65
N ALA A 75 2.67 3.55 2.50
CA ALA A 75 1.26 3.35 2.19
C ALA A 75 0.87 4.04 0.88
N ARG A 76 1.26 5.31 0.71
CA ARG A 76 1.00 6.06 -0.52
C ARG A 76 1.73 5.55 -1.78
N TRP A 77 2.73 4.67 -1.63
CA TRP A 77 3.60 4.29 -2.75
C TRP A 77 2.87 3.48 -3.81
N ASN A 78 1.92 2.61 -3.45
CA ASN A 78 1.17 1.81 -4.41
C ASN A 78 0.36 2.73 -5.35
N ASP A 79 -0.25 3.77 -4.77
CA ASP A 79 -1.03 4.79 -5.48
C ASP A 79 -0.18 5.75 -6.31
N ASP A 80 0.96 6.20 -5.79
CA ASP A 80 1.81 7.21 -6.42
C ASP A 80 3.29 6.78 -6.40
N PRO A 81 3.66 5.71 -7.15
CA PRO A 81 4.99 5.11 -7.08
C PRO A 81 6.10 6.04 -7.59
N LEU A 82 5.74 7.05 -8.39
CA LEU A 82 6.65 8.07 -8.91
C LEU A 82 6.58 9.38 -8.12
N GLY A 83 5.76 9.46 -7.07
CA GLY A 83 5.70 10.62 -6.18
C GLY A 83 5.24 11.92 -6.84
N PHE A 84 4.38 11.88 -7.86
CA PHE A 84 3.85 13.09 -8.54
C PHE A 84 3.19 14.06 -7.58
N MET A 85 2.55 13.53 -6.54
CA MET A 85 1.82 14.36 -5.60
C MET A 85 2.77 15.04 -4.60
N LYS A 86 3.92 14.42 -4.30
CA LYS A 86 5.00 15.01 -3.51
C LYS A 86 5.77 16.06 -4.32
N THR A 87 6.01 15.80 -5.60
CA THR A 87 6.77 16.68 -6.50
C THR A 87 5.92 17.84 -7.07
N GLY A 88 4.63 17.89 -6.75
CA GLY A 88 3.74 18.99 -7.13
C GLY A 88 3.29 18.94 -8.59
N VAL A 89 3.27 17.76 -9.21
CA VAL A 89 2.90 17.56 -10.62
C VAL A 89 1.62 16.72 -10.78
N PRO A 90 0.48 17.12 -10.16
CA PRO A 90 -0.75 16.31 -10.15
C PRO A 90 -1.40 16.16 -11.54
N VAL A 91 -1.12 17.07 -12.47
CA VAL A 91 -1.58 16.96 -13.86
C VAL A 91 -0.88 15.78 -14.56
N ASP A 92 0.41 15.61 -14.29
CA ASP A 92 1.22 14.52 -14.84
C ASP A 92 0.73 13.17 -14.33
N PHE A 93 0.34 13.08 -13.05
CA PHE A 93 -0.38 11.93 -12.50
C PHE A 93 -1.66 11.65 -13.28
N TYR A 94 -2.56 12.64 -13.37
CA TYR A 94 -3.89 12.46 -13.96
C TYR A 94 -3.82 12.04 -15.43
N LEU A 95 -2.92 12.65 -16.20
CA LEU A 95 -2.72 12.30 -17.61
C LEU A 95 -2.16 10.88 -17.76
N SER A 96 -1.14 10.52 -16.98
CA SER A 96 -0.58 9.16 -16.98
C SER A 96 -1.60 8.11 -16.57
N PHE A 97 -2.35 8.37 -15.51
CA PHE A 97 -3.43 7.50 -15.06
C PHE A 97 -4.46 7.27 -16.18
N LYS A 98 -4.99 8.34 -16.77
CA LYS A 98 -6.00 8.23 -17.83
C LYS A 98 -5.50 7.50 -19.07
N ASP A 99 -4.26 7.74 -19.49
CA ASP A 99 -3.70 7.06 -20.67
C ASP A 99 -3.35 5.59 -20.36
N SER A 100 -2.90 5.27 -19.14
CA SER A 100 -2.65 3.89 -18.73
C SER A 100 -3.90 3.02 -18.88
N CYS A 101 -5.06 3.54 -18.46
CA CYS A 101 -6.32 2.81 -18.57
C CYS A 101 -6.82 2.65 -20.01
N LYS A 102 -6.41 3.52 -20.93
CA LYS A 102 -6.68 3.36 -22.37
C LYS A 102 -5.78 2.31 -23.02
N ARG A 103 -4.61 2.07 -22.44
CA ARG A 103 -3.56 1.20 -22.99
C ARG A 103 -3.32 -0.04 -22.13
N SER A 104 -4.24 -0.41 -21.24
CA SER A 104 -4.07 -1.47 -20.25
C SER A 104 -3.53 -2.78 -20.84
N THR A 105 -3.92 -3.15 -22.06
CA THR A 105 -3.48 -4.37 -22.75
C THR A 105 -2.09 -4.28 -23.41
N GLN A 106 -1.47 -3.10 -23.45
CA GLN A 106 -0.14 -2.84 -24.05
C GLN A 106 0.96 -2.68 -22.99
N ILE A 107 0.56 -2.46 -21.74
CA ILE A 107 1.46 -2.18 -20.63
C ILE A 107 2.18 -3.47 -20.25
N ASN A 108 3.49 -3.38 -20.11
CA ASN A 108 4.37 -4.50 -19.83
C ASN A 108 5.50 -4.05 -18.87
N PRO A 109 6.37 -4.97 -18.41
CA PRO A 109 7.41 -4.66 -17.45
C PRO A 109 8.43 -3.59 -17.84
N THR A 110 8.48 -3.10 -19.09
CA THR A 110 9.36 -1.97 -19.43
C THR A 110 8.75 -0.60 -19.11
N TRP A 111 7.42 -0.51 -18.99
CA TRP A 111 6.71 0.75 -18.78
C TRP A 111 6.98 1.33 -17.39
N ASP A 112 6.72 2.62 -17.20
CA ASP A 112 6.88 3.26 -15.90
C ASP A 112 5.87 2.74 -14.86
N LEU A 113 6.24 2.82 -13.59
CA LEU A 113 5.43 2.24 -12.49
C LEU A 113 4.02 2.85 -12.38
N MET A 114 3.83 4.11 -12.80
CA MET A 114 2.50 4.75 -12.77
C MET A 114 1.55 4.12 -13.78
N TYR A 115 2.05 3.69 -14.96
CA TYR A 115 1.24 2.95 -15.92
C TYR A 115 0.88 1.55 -15.41
N ARG A 116 1.82 0.90 -14.71
CA ARG A 116 1.69 -0.49 -14.31
C ARG A 116 0.73 -0.70 -13.14
N THR A 117 0.76 0.17 -12.14
CA THR A 117 0.07 0.04 -10.84
C THR A 117 -1.46 0.05 -10.94
N HIS A 118 -2.05 1.03 -11.64
CA HIS A 118 -3.51 1.26 -11.58
C HIS A 118 -4.34 0.52 -12.62
N CYS A 119 -3.85 0.47 -13.86
CA CYS A 119 -4.57 -0.10 -15.00
C CYS A 119 -3.76 -1.10 -15.80
N GLY A 120 -2.49 -1.31 -15.43
CA GLY A 120 -1.56 -2.16 -16.13
C GLY A 120 -1.41 -3.53 -15.50
N ASP A 121 -0.22 -4.08 -15.66
CA ASP A 121 0.14 -5.43 -15.26
C ASP A 121 0.49 -5.59 -13.76
N MET A 122 0.40 -4.52 -12.96
CA MET A 122 0.63 -4.51 -11.51
C MET A 122 -0.59 -4.13 -10.65
N GLN A 123 -1.82 -4.32 -11.14
CA GLN A 123 -3.02 -4.08 -10.33
C GLN A 123 -3.08 -4.95 -9.06
N TYR A 124 -2.31 -6.04 -8.99
CA TYR A 124 -2.18 -6.84 -7.77
C TYR A 124 -1.62 -6.06 -6.58
N LEU A 125 -0.99 -4.90 -6.81
CA LEU A 125 -0.58 -3.97 -5.73
C LEU A 125 -1.77 -3.34 -5.00
N HIS A 126 -2.94 -3.34 -5.64
CA HIS A 126 -4.22 -2.88 -5.11
C HIS A 126 -5.19 -4.03 -4.84
N ALA A 127 -4.65 -5.24 -4.59
CA ALA A 127 -5.43 -6.46 -4.44
C ALA A 127 -6.41 -6.72 -5.61
N MET A 128 -6.02 -6.34 -6.85
CA MET A 128 -6.84 -6.50 -8.05
C MET A 128 -6.17 -7.36 -9.11
N ALA A 129 -6.96 -8.01 -9.95
CA ALA A 129 -6.50 -8.71 -11.13
C ALA A 129 -5.99 -7.72 -12.18
N SER A 130 -4.82 -7.97 -12.76
CA SER A 130 -4.20 -7.15 -13.80
C SER A 130 -4.86 -7.31 -15.17
N SER A 131 -5.59 -8.40 -15.41
CA SER A 131 -6.37 -8.59 -16.63
C SER A 131 -7.67 -9.34 -16.39
N ALA A 132 -8.64 -9.21 -17.31
CA ALA A 132 -9.89 -9.94 -17.25
C ALA A 132 -9.73 -11.47 -17.42
N LEU A 133 -8.58 -11.92 -17.95
CA LEU A 133 -8.26 -13.33 -18.14
C LEU A 133 -7.53 -13.93 -16.94
N GLU A 134 -7.17 -13.10 -15.96
CA GLU A 134 -6.46 -13.56 -14.77
C GLU A 134 -7.42 -14.23 -13.80
N THR A 135 -7.08 -15.44 -13.40
CA THR A 135 -7.84 -16.20 -12.39
C THR A 135 -7.56 -15.67 -10.99
N THR A 136 -8.49 -15.91 -10.06
CA THR A 136 -8.31 -15.57 -8.63
C THR A 136 -7.03 -16.17 -8.07
N THR A 137 -6.67 -17.40 -8.47
CA THR A 137 -5.42 -18.05 -8.07
C THR A 137 -4.17 -17.31 -8.57
N GLN A 138 -4.16 -16.90 -9.84
CA GLN A 138 -3.03 -16.14 -10.40
C GLN A 138 -2.87 -14.77 -9.74
N THR A 139 -3.99 -14.06 -9.50
CA THR A 139 -3.96 -12.78 -8.79
C THR A 139 -3.47 -12.95 -7.36
N ARG A 140 -3.96 -13.97 -6.64
CA ARG A 140 -3.46 -14.29 -5.30
C ARG A 140 -1.96 -14.58 -5.30
N ALA A 141 -1.45 -15.34 -6.27
CA ALA A 141 -0.01 -15.65 -6.34
C ALA A 141 0.84 -14.37 -6.47
N ARG A 142 0.40 -13.38 -7.26
CA ARG A 142 1.09 -12.09 -7.40
C ARG A 142 0.95 -11.21 -6.16
N ILE A 143 -0.22 -11.20 -5.53
CA ILE A 143 -0.45 -10.54 -4.23
C ILE A 143 0.50 -11.10 -3.18
N MET A 144 0.56 -12.43 -3.03
CA MET A 144 1.41 -13.10 -2.05
C MET A 144 2.90 -12.89 -2.36
N MET A 145 3.29 -12.84 -3.63
CA MET A 145 4.64 -12.45 -4.04
C MET A 145 4.98 -11.03 -3.58
N TRP A 146 4.11 -10.05 -3.83
CA TRP A 146 4.34 -8.68 -3.39
C TRP A 146 4.41 -8.59 -1.87
N ALA A 147 3.53 -9.31 -1.17
CA ALA A 147 3.49 -9.34 0.27
C ALA A 147 4.77 -9.96 0.86
N GLU A 148 5.27 -11.06 0.28
CA GLU A 148 6.56 -11.66 0.65
C GLU A 148 7.72 -10.69 0.44
N PHE A 149 7.80 -10.11 -0.76
CA PHE A 149 8.88 -9.19 -1.12
C PHE A 149 8.92 -7.97 -0.17
N THR A 150 7.79 -7.29 0.00
CA THR A 150 7.69 -6.10 0.85
C THR A 150 7.95 -6.42 2.32
N PHE A 151 7.41 -7.53 2.82
CA PHE A 151 7.65 -7.95 4.20
C PHE A 151 9.12 -8.24 4.45
N ARG A 152 9.77 -9.03 3.59
CA ARG A 152 11.20 -9.35 3.72
C ARG A 152 12.10 -8.13 3.55
N VAL A 153 11.74 -7.17 2.69
CA VAL A 153 12.45 -5.87 2.66
C VAL A 153 12.25 -5.12 3.97
N SER A 154 11.04 -5.15 4.54
CA SER A 154 10.72 -4.44 5.79
C SER A 154 11.43 -4.97 7.04
N THR A 155 11.74 -6.26 7.08
CA THR A 155 12.54 -6.88 8.15
C THR A 155 14.04 -6.74 7.89
N GLY A 156 14.44 -6.52 6.63
CA GLY A 156 15.84 -6.50 6.20
C GLY A 156 16.36 -7.86 5.73
N GLU A 157 15.53 -8.90 5.71
CA GLU A 157 15.84 -10.20 5.08
C GLU A 157 16.22 -10.03 3.60
N ILE A 158 15.57 -9.09 2.91
CA ILE A 158 16.03 -8.55 1.62
C ILE A 158 16.65 -7.17 1.88
N PRO A 159 17.99 -7.04 1.80
CA PRO A 159 18.66 -5.76 2.00
C PRO A 159 18.23 -4.70 0.97
N LYS A 160 18.18 -3.43 1.39
CA LYS A 160 17.76 -2.32 0.51
C LYS A 160 18.59 -2.17 -0.77
N ASN A 161 19.83 -2.63 -0.76
CA ASN A 161 20.80 -2.55 -1.87
C ASN A 161 20.93 -3.88 -2.62
N ARG A 162 20.03 -4.85 -2.38
CA ARG A 162 20.04 -6.13 -3.08
C ARG A 162 19.52 -5.94 -4.50
N TYR A 163 20.31 -6.31 -5.50
CA TYR A 163 19.85 -6.29 -6.89
C TYR A 163 18.68 -7.25 -7.12
N PHE A 164 17.71 -6.83 -7.92
CA PHE A 164 16.51 -7.58 -8.25
C PHE A 164 16.81 -8.92 -8.94
N ARG A 165 17.89 -9.02 -9.72
CA ARG A 165 18.35 -10.32 -10.26
C ARG A 165 18.61 -11.37 -9.17
N SER A 166 18.87 -10.93 -7.95
CA SER A 166 19.16 -11.81 -6.81
C SER A 166 18.00 -11.95 -5.81
N VAL A 167 16.96 -11.14 -5.93
CA VAL A 167 15.79 -11.20 -5.04
C VAL A 167 15.06 -12.55 -5.10
N PRO A 168 14.84 -13.18 -6.27
CA PRO A 168 14.14 -14.47 -6.34
C PRO A 168 14.76 -15.57 -5.48
N GLN A 169 16.08 -15.56 -5.25
CA GLN A 169 16.75 -16.57 -4.42
C GLN A 169 16.54 -16.35 -2.90
N LEU A 170 15.98 -15.20 -2.51
CA LEU A 170 15.67 -14.82 -1.12
C LEU A 170 14.18 -14.97 -0.80
N MET A 171 13.39 -15.48 -1.74
CA MET A 171 11.94 -15.67 -1.62
C MET A 171 11.60 -17.15 -1.73
N SER A 172 10.34 -17.49 -1.44
CA SER A 172 9.78 -18.81 -1.77
C SER A 172 9.92 -19.11 -3.27
N PRO A 173 9.96 -20.40 -3.68
CA PRO A 173 10.09 -20.75 -5.11
C PRO A 173 9.01 -20.09 -6.00
N GLU A 174 7.75 -20.12 -5.56
CA GLU A 174 6.63 -19.48 -6.27
C GLU A 174 6.76 -17.95 -6.24
N GLY A 175 7.08 -17.35 -5.09
CA GLY A 175 7.29 -15.91 -4.96
C GLY A 175 8.42 -15.39 -5.84
N GLY A 176 9.54 -16.11 -5.92
CA GLY A 176 10.68 -15.76 -6.75
C GLY A 176 10.40 -15.87 -8.26
N GLU A 177 9.60 -16.86 -8.67
CA GLU A 177 9.12 -16.97 -10.05
C GLU A 177 8.19 -15.80 -10.41
N GLN A 178 7.18 -15.54 -9.57
CA GLN A 178 6.24 -14.43 -9.77
C GLN A 178 6.94 -13.06 -9.75
N PHE A 179 7.95 -12.87 -8.89
CA PHE A 179 8.77 -11.66 -8.84
C PHE A 179 9.52 -11.48 -10.16
N SER A 180 10.15 -12.55 -10.65
CA SER A 180 10.90 -12.54 -11.90
C SER A 180 10.01 -12.20 -13.10
N GLN A 181 8.80 -12.75 -13.15
CA GLN A 181 7.81 -12.48 -14.19
C GLN A 181 7.25 -11.04 -14.10
N SER A 182 6.96 -10.57 -12.88
CA SER A 182 6.21 -9.34 -12.66
C SER A 182 7.06 -8.08 -12.53
N LEU A 183 8.30 -8.16 -12.02
CA LEU A 183 9.12 -6.97 -11.77
C LEU A 183 10.30 -6.83 -12.72
N THR A 184 10.98 -7.94 -13.03
CA THR A 184 12.21 -7.87 -13.84
C THR A 184 11.97 -8.23 -15.30
N HIS A 185 11.23 -9.30 -15.59
CA HIS A 185 11.20 -9.97 -16.90
C HIS A 185 12.62 -10.37 -17.39
N SER A 186 12.72 -11.34 -18.30
CA SER A 186 13.99 -12.07 -18.55
C SER A 186 15.16 -11.25 -19.12
N ASN A 187 15.00 -9.97 -19.49
CA ASN A 187 16.07 -9.16 -20.13
C ASN A 187 15.96 -7.62 -19.93
N THR A 188 15.33 -7.13 -18.85
CA THR A 188 15.18 -5.65 -18.67
C THR A 188 16.25 -5.04 -17.75
N ARG A 189 16.44 -3.72 -17.86
CA ARG A 189 17.28 -2.93 -16.94
C ARG A 189 16.87 -3.06 -15.47
N ARG A 190 15.64 -3.49 -15.19
CA ARG A 190 15.15 -3.69 -13.83
C ARG A 190 15.83 -4.80 -13.07
N LEU A 191 16.57 -5.68 -13.75
CA LEU A 191 17.46 -6.63 -13.07
C LEU A 191 18.54 -5.94 -12.23
N LEU A 192 18.84 -4.67 -12.50
CA LEU A 192 19.79 -3.83 -11.78
C LEU A 192 19.14 -2.95 -10.72
N TRP A 193 17.81 -2.95 -10.61
CA TRP A 193 17.13 -2.22 -9.54
C TRP A 193 17.40 -2.87 -8.19
N GLN A 194 17.33 -2.04 -7.16
CA GLN A 194 17.38 -2.41 -5.77
C GLN A 194 16.07 -1.97 -5.08
N PRO A 195 15.70 -2.57 -3.93
CA PRO A 195 14.53 -2.11 -3.17
C PRO A 195 14.56 -0.60 -2.87
N GLU A 196 15.75 -0.03 -2.64
CA GLU A 196 15.92 1.41 -2.48
C GLU A 196 15.50 2.20 -3.73
N ASP A 197 15.93 1.78 -4.93
CA ASP A 197 15.56 2.42 -6.19
C ASP A 197 14.04 2.38 -6.39
N LEU A 198 13.40 1.27 -6.02
CA LEU A 198 11.95 1.09 -6.12
C LEU A 198 11.19 2.03 -5.18
N PHE A 199 11.55 2.09 -3.90
CA PHE A 199 10.78 2.79 -2.88
C PHE A 199 11.15 4.26 -2.67
N SER A 200 12.36 4.69 -3.06
CA SER A 200 12.83 6.08 -2.89
C SER A 200 12.02 7.11 -3.67
N ARG A 201 11.29 6.68 -4.71
CA ARG A 201 10.56 7.54 -5.67
C ARG A 201 11.48 8.46 -6.48
N ASN A 202 12.77 8.13 -6.55
CA ASN A 202 13.77 8.90 -7.30
C ASN A 202 13.80 8.57 -8.80
N CYS A 203 12.79 7.86 -9.31
CA CYS A 203 12.70 7.54 -10.72
C CYS A 203 12.47 8.80 -11.58
N THR A 204 13.38 9.07 -12.51
CA THR A 204 13.25 10.15 -13.49
C THR A 204 12.34 9.73 -14.64
N ARG A 205 11.58 10.70 -15.17
CA ARG A 205 10.74 10.54 -16.37
C ARG A 205 10.80 11.75 -17.28
N MET A 206 10.47 11.55 -18.55
CA MET A 206 10.10 12.67 -19.42
C MET A 206 8.76 13.28 -18.96
N PRO A 207 8.59 14.61 -18.94
CA PRO A 207 7.30 15.24 -18.57
C PRO A 207 6.14 14.87 -19.49
N ALA A 208 4.91 14.74 -18.95
CA ALA A 208 3.69 14.26 -19.66
C ALA A 208 3.45 14.92 -21.03
N LEU A 209 3.51 16.26 -21.04
CA LEU A 209 3.26 17.05 -22.23
C LEU A 209 4.31 16.80 -23.33
N LYS A 210 5.58 16.56 -22.96
CA LYS A 210 6.68 16.40 -23.90
C LYS A 210 6.65 15.05 -24.62
N ALA A 211 6.29 13.94 -23.97
CA ALA A 211 6.20 12.67 -24.70
C ALA A 211 4.90 12.55 -25.51
N MET A 212 3.79 13.14 -25.02
CA MET A 212 2.54 13.22 -25.81
C MET A 212 2.78 13.92 -27.16
N LEU A 213 3.51 15.04 -27.16
CA LEU A 213 3.87 15.77 -28.39
C LEU A 213 4.82 15.00 -29.32
N ARG A 214 5.55 14.00 -28.80
CA ARG A 214 6.50 13.20 -29.59
C ARG A 214 5.93 11.87 -30.08
N GLY A 215 4.66 11.58 -29.81
CA GLY A 215 3.99 10.34 -30.27
C GLY A 215 4.56 9.05 -29.67
N HIS A 216 5.46 9.14 -28.69
CA HIS A 216 5.98 7.99 -27.99
C HIS A 216 5.02 7.63 -26.84
N GLY A 217 4.57 6.37 -26.79
CA GLY A 217 4.10 5.79 -25.53
C GLY A 217 5.22 5.90 -24.48
N TRP A 218 4.86 5.99 -23.21
CA TRP A 218 5.82 6.16 -22.10
C TRP A 218 6.58 4.87 -21.89
N THR A 219 7.85 4.81 -22.28
CA THR A 219 8.52 3.50 -22.46
C THR A 219 9.54 3.10 -21.40
N GLU A 220 10.05 3.98 -20.53
CA GLU A 220 10.99 3.52 -19.49
C GLU A 220 11.07 4.45 -18.27
N SER A 221 10.78 3.93 -17.07
CA SER A 221 11.23 4.54 -15.80
C SER A 221 12.73 4.33 -15.65
N ARG A 222 13.47 5.42 -15.41
CA ARG A 222 14.89 5.37 -15.02
C ARG A 222 15.01 5.67 -13.54
N CYS A 223 15.37 4.67 -12.75
CA CYS A 223 15.49 4.79 -11.30
C CYS A 223 16.96 4.63 -10.85
N ASP A 224 17.90 4.71 -11.79
CA ASP A 224 19.30 4.32 -11.68
C ASP A 224 20.26 5.46 -11.32
N ASP A 225 19.76 6.68 -11.11
CA ASP A 225 20.62 7.85 -10.87
C ASP A 225 21.01 8.04 -9.38
N SER A 226 20.41 7.30 -8.44
CA SER A 226 20.68 7.43 -6.99
C SER A 226 20.70 6.09 -6.26
N HIS A 227 21.90 5.59 -5.94
CA HIS A 227 22.06 4.37 -5.13
C HIS A 227 22.56 4.70 -3.73
N ASN A 228 22.00 4.01 -2.72
CA ASN A 228 22.49 4.00 -1.34
C ASN A 228 22.43 5.37 -0.60
N GLU A 229 21.45 6.21 -0.92
CA GLU A 229 21.22 7.52 -0.31
C GLU A 229 20.40 7.46 0.99
N HIS A 230 19.54 6.46 1.15
CA HIS A 230 18.60 6.35 2.26
C HIS A 230 19.06 5.35 3.32
N ALA A 231 18.72 5.62 4.59
CA ALA A 231 18.94 4.65 5.66
C ALA A 231 18.13 3.36 5.41
N ALA A 232 18.65 2.22 5.87
CA ALA A 232 17.94 0.93 5.80
C ALA A 232 16.54 1.01 6.42
N SER A 233 16.42 1.66 7.59
CA SER A 233 15.14 1.86 8.28
C SER A 233 14.12 2.63 7.44
N THR A 234 14.54 3.60 6.63
CA THR A 234 13.65 4.34 5.73
C THR A 234 13.05 3.42 4.68
N ILE A 235 13.88 2.63 3.98
CA ILE A 235 13.41 1.70 2.94
C ILE A 235 12.58 0.56 3.56
N GLN A 236 12.96 0.08 4.73
CA GLN A 236 12.19 -0.90 5.50
C GLN A 236 10.77 -0.39 5.84
N ASN A 237 10.65 0.86 6.29
CA ASN A 237 9.35 1.47 6.59
C ASN A 237 8.52 1.73 5.33
N LEU A 238 9.14 2.16 4.22
CA LEU A 238 8.45 2.34 2.95
C LEU A 238 7.86 1.00 2.43
N ALA A 239 8.65 -0.07 2.48
CA ALA A 239 8.19 -1.40 2.11
C ALA A 239 7.05 -1.91 3.02
N LEU A 240 7.18 -1.71 4.34
CA LEU A 240 6.10 -2.05 5.27
C LEU A 240 4.82 -1.28 4.99
N GLY A 241 4.91 0.03 4.74
CA GLY A 241 3.73 0.82 4.37
C GLY A 241 3.06 0.33 3.09
N SER A 242 3.85 -0.07 2.08
CA SER A 242 3.31 -0.63 0.83
C SER A 242 2.59 -1.97 1.03
N LEU A 243 3.09 -2.81 1.94
CA LEU A 243 2.39 -4.02 2.37
C LEU A 243 1.05 -3.70 3.05
N LEU A 244 1.05 -2.70 3.95
CA LEU A 244 -0.16 -2.27 4.65
C LEU A 244 -1.20 -1.72 3.67
N HIS A 245 -0.76 -0.97 2.64
CA HIS A 245 -1.65 -0.51 1.57
C HIS A 245 -2.34 -1.68 0.86
N LEU A 246 -1.56 -2.65 0.38
CA LEU A 246 -2.10 -3.86 -0.26
C LEU A 246 -3.14 -4.56 0.63
N LEU A 247 -2.82 -4.71 1.91
CA LEU A 247 -3.72 -5.34 2.85
C LEU A 247 -5.01 -4.51 3.03
N GLN A 248 -4.91 -3.19 3.14
CA GLN A 248 -6.06 -2.30 3.31
C GLN A 248 -6.97 -2.29 2.07
N ASP A 249 -6.39 -2.21 0.87
CA ASP A 249 -7.09 -2.33 -0.41
C ASP A 249 -7.84 -3.65 -0.50
N SER A 250 -7.28 -4.73 0.05
CA SER A 250 -7.94 -6.03 0.02
C SER A 250 -9.27 -6.10 0.76
N PHE A 251 -9.60 -5.12 1.60
CA PHE A 251 -10.90 -5.01 2.28
C PHE A 251 -11.81 -3.98 1.61
N SER A 252 -11.40 -3.36 0.51
CA SER A 252 -12.23 -2.45 -0.28
C SER A 252 -13.24 -3.20 -1.15
N ASP A 253 -14.53 -2.83 -1.10
CA ASP A 253 -15.57 -3.41 -1.96
C ASP A 253 -15.37 -3.09 -3.46
N SER A 254 -14.59 -2.05 -3.75
CA SER A 254 -14.18 -1.72 -5.11
C SER A 254 -13.09 -2.67 -5.62
N HIS A 255 -12.29 -3.27 -4.74
CA HIS A 255 -11.10 -4.06 -5.08
C HIS A 255 -11.33 -5.54 -4.96
N VAL A 256 -12.01 -6.00 -3.92
CA VAL A 256 -12.16 -7.42 -3.58
C VAL A 256 -13.60 -7.69 -3.16
N ARG A 257 -14.21 -8.73 -3.73
CA ARG A 257 -15.46 -9.28 -3.20
C ARG A 257 -15.13 -10.42 -2.25
N ARG A 258 -15.68 -10.34 -1.05
CA ARG A 258 -15.43 -11.31 0.02
C ARG A 258 -16.71 -12.01 0.48
N PHE A 259 -16.55 -13.18 1.10
CA PHE A 259 -17.61 -13.98 1.70
C PHE A 259 -17.70 -13.77 3.22
N PRO A 260 -18.92 -13.83 3.82
CA PRO A 260 -20.20 -14.07 3.14
C PRO A 260 -20.64 -12.89 2.27
N LEU A 261 -21.39 -13.18 1.21
CA LEU A 261 -21.97 -12.16 0.34
C LEU A 261 -23.04 -11.38 1.09
N HIS A 262 -23.02 -10.06 0.92
CA HIS A 262 -23.99 -9.15 1.49
C HIS A 262 -24.53 -8.22 0.41
N ASP A 263 -25.80 -7.84 0.54
CA ASP A 263 -26.51 -6.99 -0.44
C ASP A 263 -26.05 -5.53 -0.41
N GLU A 264 -25.37 -5.11 0.66
CA GLU A 264 -24.79 -3.78 0.83
C GLU A 264 -23.26 -3.83 0.69
N HIS A 265 -22.61 -2.73 0.28
CA HIS A 265 -21.15 -2.61 0.19
C HIS A 265 -20.50 -2.70 1.57
N VAL A 266 -20.18 -3.92 2.01
CA VAL A 266 -19.79 -4.22 3.40
C VAL A 266 -18.57 -5.15 3.51
N SER A 267 -17.69 -5.26 2.51
CA SER A 267 -16.43 -6.05 2.63
C SER A 267 -15.52 -5.54 3.75
N ARG A 268 -15.84 -4.37 4.32
CA ARG A 268 -15.20 -3.78 5.51
C ARG A 268 -15.90 -4.11 6.85
N LEU A 269 -16.94 -4.97 6.89
CA LEU A 269 -17.60 -5.40 8.13
C LEU A 269 -16.94 -6.65 8.75
N ALA A 270 -17.04 -6.77 10.07
CA ALA A 270 -16.54 -7.92 10.83
C ALA A 270 -17.24 -9.23 10.40
N GLY A 271 -16.46 -10.33 10.28
CA GLY A 271 -16.97 -11.66 9.91
C GLY A 271 -16.85 -12.01 8.43
N VAL A 272 -16.40 -11.07 7.59
CA VAL A 272 -16.10 -11.26 6.18
C VAL A 272 -14.61 -11.61 6.02
N GLN A 273 -14.28 -12.83 5.59
CA GLN A 273 -12.90 -13.33 5.63
C GLN A 273 -12.43 -13.90 4.28
N GLY A 274 -13.20 -14.78 3.65
CA GLY A 274 -12.78 -15.45 2.42
C GLY A 274 -12.86 -14.53 1.20
N VAL A 275 -11.83 -14.52 0.38
CA VAL A 275 -11.86 -13.87 -0.94
C VAL A 275 -12.68 -14.75 -1.89
N GLU A 276 -13.78 -14.19 -2.40
CA GLU A 276 -14.49 -14.81 -3.51
C GLU A 276 -13.74 -14.56 -4.81
N GLN A 277 -13.35 -13.29 -5.02
CA GLN A 277 -12.79 -12.86 -6.30
C GLN A 277 -12.22 -11.44 -6.21
N PHE A 278 -11.16 -11.20 -6.98
CA PHE A 278 -10.52 -9.90 -7.13
C PHE A 278 -11.14 -9.10 -8.28
N GLY A 279 -11.27 -7.79 -8.09
CA GLY A 279 -11.73 -6.83 -9.10
C GLY A 279 -10.65 -6.54 -10.15
N ASN A 280 -11.01 -5.83 -11.21
CA ASN A 280 -10.09 -5.38 -12.26
C ASN A 280 -10.45 -3.95 -12.64
N TYR A 281 -9.66 -2.99 -12.20
CA TYR A 281 -9.97 -1.56 -12.31
C TYR A 281 -10.30 -1.14 -13.74
N ALA A 282 -9.55 -1.64 -14.73
CA ALA A 282 -9.74 -1.28 -16.14
C ALA A 282 -11.13 -1.65 -16.71
N LYS A 283 -11.84 -2.58 -16.06
CA LYS A 283 -13.21 -3.01 -16.41
C LYS A 283 -14.31 -2.35 -15.59
N GLN A 284 -13.97 -1.62 -14.53
CA GLN A 284 -14.94 -0.99 -13.65
C GLN A 284 -15.34 0.41 -14.14
N ASP A 285 -16.53 0.86 -13.75
CA ASP A 285 -16.92 2.27 -13.80
C ASP A 285 -16.18 3.04 -12.70
N SER A 286 -15.38 4.04 -13.10
CA SER A 286 -14.54 4.81 -12.18
C SER A 286 -15.33 5.61 -11.14
N SER A 287 -16.58 5.99 -11.46
CA SER A 287 -17.43 6.76 -10.54
C SER A 287 -17.97 5.86 -9.44
N ARG A 288 -18.41 4.65 -9.80
CA ARG A 288 -18.87 3.63 -8.85
C ARG A 288 -17.72 3.06 -8.02
N HIS A 289 -16.57 2.84 -8.64
CA HIS A 289 -15.33 2.48 -7.93
C HIS A 289 -15.03 3.47 -6.82
N LYS A 290 -15.02 4.78 -7.14
CA LYS A 290 -14.72 5.84 -6.16
C LYS A 290 -15.67 5.86 -4.97
N VAL A 291 -16.94 5.49 -5.16
CA VAL A 291 -17.93 5.43 -4.07
C VAL A 291 -17.65 4.23 -3.17
N ALA A 292 -17.40 3.07 -3.76
CA ALA A 292 -17.18 1.82 -3.03
C ALA A 292 -15.80 1.71 -2.37
N ASP A 293 -14.88 2.60 -2.73
CA ASP A 293 -13.55 2.65 -2.14
C ASP A 293 -13.50 3.39 -0.79
N ARG A 294 -14.59 4.10 -0.44
CA ARG A 294 -14.73 4.84 0.82
C ARG A 294 -15.01 3.91 2.01
N LEU A 295 -14.75 4.40 3.22
CA LEU A 295 -15.24 3.72 4.42
C LEU A 295 -16.78 3.79 4.45
N PRO A 296 -17.50 2.70 4.81
CA PRO A 296 -18.94 2.76 5.01
C PRO A 296 -19.30 3.82 6.06
N GLU A 297 -20.35 4.61 5.83
CA GLU A 297 -20.81 5.63 6.79
C GLU A 297 -21.18 5.04 8.15
N THR A 298 -21.52 3.75 8.19
CA THR A 298 -21.88 2.98 9.39
C THR A 298 -20.70 2.32 10.10
N ALA A 299 -19.48 2.43 9.56
CA ALA A 299 -18.28 1.88 10.17
C ALA A 299 -17.88 2.68 11.41
N ASN A 300 -18.46 2.34 12.56
CA ASN A 300 -17.98 2.86 13.85
C ASN A 300 -16.63 2.24 14.21
N ASP A 301 -15.80 2.98 14.96
CA ASP A 301 -14.53 2.51 15.54
C ASP A 301 -14.65 1.23 16.40
N ALA A 302 -15.88 0.85 16.74
CA ALA A 302 -16.24 -0.34 17.52
C ALA A 302 -16.42 -1.63 16.68
N GLN A 303 -16.35 -1.57 15.35
CA GLN A 303 -16.38 -2.77 14.51
C GLN A 303 -14.96 -3.32 14.38
N PRO A 304 -14.67 -4.55 14.88
CA PRO A 304 -13.35 -5.14 14.78
C PRO A 304 -13.15 -5.60 13.34
N LEU A 305 -12.68 -4.69 12.49
CA LEU A 305 -11.95 -5.08 11.31
C LEU A 305 -10.66 -5.75 11.77
N ASP A 306 -10.57 -7.07 11.54
CA ASP A 306 -9.32 -7.82 11.64
C ASP A 306 -8.17 -7.04 10.95
N LEU A 307 -8.47 -6.24 9.91
CA LEU A 307 -7.53 -5.36 9.23
C LEU A 307 -6.64 -4.49 10.16
N LYS A 308 -7.19 -3.77 11.15
CA LYS A 308 -6.37 -2.92 12.05
C LYS A 308 -5.48 -3.78 12.94
N HIS A 309 -6.02 -4.90 13.43
CA HIS A 309 -5.31 -5.84 14.28
C HIS A 309 -4.19 -6.56 13.51
N LEU A 310 -4.51 -7.10 12.34
CA LEU A 310 -3.61 -7.72 11.39
C LEU A 310 -2.50 -6.76 10.94
N SER A 311 -2.85 -5.54 10.58
CA SER A 311 -1.88 -4.48 10.25
C SER A 311 -0.93 -4.21 11.44
N ALA A 312 -1.48 -4.12 12.66
CA ALA A 312 -0.70 -3.94 13.88
C ALA A 312 0.24 -5.13 14.17
N GLN A 313 -0.20 -6.36 13.92
CA GLN A 313 0.62 -7.57 14.04
C GLN A 313 1.76 -7.56 13.00
N LEU A 314 1.48 -7.23 11.74
CA LEU A 314 2.51 -7.13 10.69
C LEU A 314 3.55 -6.03 11.00
N ILE A 315 3.11 -4.88 11.54
CA ILE A 315 4.03 -3.84 12.02
C ILE A 315 4.93 -4.38 13.13
N ALA A 316 4.36 -5.07 14.13
CA ALA A 316 5.12 -5.62 15.23
C ALA A 316 6.16 -6.65 14.74
N LEU A 317 5.73 -7.64 13.94
CA LEU A 317 6.62 -8.66 13.37
C LEU A 317 7.76 -8.04 12.55
N SER A 318 7.43 -7.06 11.69
CA SER A 318 8.42 -6.35 10.88
C SER A 318 9.45 -5.62 11.75
N VAL A 319 9.00 -4.84 12.74
CA VAL A 319 9.88 -4.07 13.62
C VAL A 319 10.76 -4.98 14.46
N THR A 320 10.20 -6.05 15.05
CA THR A 320 10.97 -7.01 15.85
C THR A 320 11.96 -7.79 14.99
N GLY A 321 11.65 -8.04 13.71
CA GLY A 321 12.53 -8.76 12.80
C GLY A 321 13.81 -8.03 12.40
N ARG A 322 13.88 -6.71 12.62
CA ARG A 322 15.03 -5.87 12.20
C ARG A 322 16.27 -6.03 13.07
N ASP A 323 16.16 -6.71 14.21
CA ASP A 323 17.26 -6.90 15.17
C ASP A 323 18.32 -7.93 14.70
N GLY A 324 18.14 -8.53 13.52
CA GLY A 324 19.10 -9.46 12.92
C GLY A 324 19.00 -10.90 13.42
N THR A 325 18.03 -11.22 14.28
CA THR A 325 17.70 -12.61 14.68
C THR A 325 16.75 -13.31 13.69
N GLY A 326 16.23 -12.55 12.71
CA GLY A 326 15.02 -12.83 11.96
C GLY A 326 15.11 -13.71 10.72
N ALA A 327 15.73 -14.89 10.79
CA ALA A 327 15.65 -15.86 9.68
C ALA A 327 14.28 -16.59 9.57
N ALA A 328 13.24 -16.16 10.29
CA ALA A 328 11.94 -16.83 10.33
C ALA A 328 10.74 -15.87 10.49
N GLN A 329 10.90 -14.57 10.23
CA GLN A 329 9.78 -13.62 10.42
C GLN A 329 8.74 -13.72 9.31
N TRP A 330 9.17 -13.97 8.07
CA TRP A 330 8.24 -14.32 7.00
C TRP A 330 7.37 -15.54 7.37
N GLU A 331 7.92 -16.54 8.05
CA GLU A 331 7.18 -17.73 8.47
C GLU A 331 6.09 -17.43 9.52
N GLN A 332 6.24 -16.35 10.28
CA GLN A 332 5.24 -15.87 11.22
C GLN A 332 4.19 -14.97 10.54
N ALA A 333 4.61 -14.13 9.58
CA ALA A 333 3.72 -13.25 8.85
C ALA A 333 2.90 -13.96 7.76
N ARG A 334 3.45 -15.03 7.17
CA ARG A 334 2.84 -15.75 6.05
C ARG A 334 1.43 -16.28 6.39
N PRO A 335 1.19 -17.00 7.51
CA PRO A 335 -0.15 -17.50 7.82
C PRO A 335 -1.18 -16.38 8.00
N LEU A 336 -0.76 -15.23 8.52
CA LEU A 336 -1.61 -14.04 8.68
C LEU A 336 -2.07 -13.50 7.32
N LEU A 337 -1.14 -13.40 6.36
CA LEU A 337 -1.41 -12.96 4.99
C LEU A 337 -2.19 -14.02 4.21
N GLU A 338 -1.87 -15.31 4.37
CA GLU A 338 -2.60 -16.41 3.74
C GLU A 338 -4.06 -16.46 4.18
N HIS A 339 -4.33 -16.16 5.45
CA HIS A 339 -5.68 -16.01 5.98
C HIS A 339 -6.39 -14.80 5.37
N ALA A 340 -5.73 -13.64 5.33
CA ALA A 340 -6.31 -12.41 4.77
C ALA A 340 -6.65 -12.54 3.28
N PHE A 341 -5.92 -13.38 2.55
CA PHE A 341 -6.10 -13.68 1.13
C PHE A 341 -6.58 -15.11 0.90
N ASP A 342 -7.34 -15.71 1.82
CA ASP A 342 -7.86 -17.07 1.63
C ASP A 342 -8.85 -17.13 0.45
N ILE A 343 -8.55 -17.97 -0.54
CA ILE A 343 -9.38 -18.19 -1.73
C ILE A 343 -10.05 -19.57 -1.72
N SER A 344 -10.09 -20.27 -0.59
CA SER A 344 -10.74 -21.58 -0.44
C SER A 344 -12.22 -21.58 -0.84
N ARG A 345 -12.86 -20.39 -0.80
CA ARG A 345 -14.25 -20.15 -1.21
C ARG A 345 -14.38 -19.54 -2.61
N ALA A 346 -13.27 -19.23 -3.28
CA ALA A 346 -13.30 -18.62 -4.60
C ALA A 346 -13.92 -19.58 -5.62
N GLN A 347 -14.85 -19.06 -6.42
CA GLN A 347 -15.36 -19.80 -7.55
C GLN A 347 -14.31 -19.80 -8.68
N PRO A 348 -14.17 -20.89 -9.45
CA PRO A 348 -13.20 -20.98 -10.56
C PRO A 348 -13.54 -20.10 -11.78
N VAL A 349 -14.47 -19.16 -11.64
CA VAL A 349 -14.87 -18.26 -12.73
C VAL A 349 -13.76 -17.27 -13.07
N SER A 350 -13.40 -17.23 -14.35
CA SER A 350 -12.71 -16.09 -14.95
C SER A 350 -13.62 -14.87 -14.95
N GLY A 351 -13.04 -13.67 -14.78
CA GLY A 351 -13.75 -12.41 -15.02
C GLY A 351 -14.02 -11.63 -13.74
N ALA A 352 -13.15 -10.67 -13.45
CA ALA A 352 -13.23 -9.79 -12.29
C ALA A 352 -14.60 -9.10 -12.10
N ILE A 353 -14.98 -8.84 -10.85
CA ILE A 353 -16.23 -8.15 -10.51
C ILE A 353 -16.01 -6.65 -10.42
N GLY A 354 -17.13 -5.94 -10.51
CA GLY A 354 -17.37 -4.73 -9.75
C GLY A 354 -17.60 -3.56 -10.66
N TYR A 355 -18.87 -3.30 -10.98
CA TYR A 355 -19.28 -2.16 -11.81
C TYR A 355 -18.87 -2.28 -13.28
N GLU A 356 -19.18 -3.43 -13.91
CA GLU A 356 -19.05 -3.56 -15.36
C GLU A 356 -19.59 -2.29 -16.03
N LYS A 357 -18.79 -1.70 -16.92
CA LYS A 357 -19.26 -0.61 -17.77
C LYS A 357 -20.53 -1.11 -18.44
N LEU A 358 -21.68 -0.51 -18.09
CA LEU A 358 -22.89 -0.72 -18.86
C LEU A 358 -22.51 -0.39 -20.31
N ASP A 359 -22.63 -1.37 -21.20
CA ASP A 359 -22.48 -1.14 -22.63
C ASP A 359 -23.37 0.05 -22.99
N ARG A 360 -22.75 1.11 -23.52
CA ARG A 360 -23.46 2.25 -24.09
C ARG A 360 -23.73 2.00 -25.55
#